data_AF-A0A9D9QE27-F1
#
_entry.id   AF-A0A9D9QE27-F1
#
_cell.length_a   1.000
_cell.length_b   1.000
_cell.length_c   1.000
_cell.angle_alpha   90.00
_cell.angle_beta   90.00
_cell.angle_gamma   90.00
#
_symmetry.space_group_name_H-M   'P 1'
#
loop_
_entity.id
_entity.type
_entity.pdbx_description
1 polymer ?
#
loop_
_entity_poly.entity_id
_entity_poly.type
_entity_poly.pdbx_seq_one_letter_code
_entity_poly.pdbx_strand_id
1 'polypeptide(L)'
;MKRRIQQGFTLIELMIVVAIIGILAAVALPAYQDYTIRSKISEGMVIAESFKSQIAESTTMVELGANVAAANASVAAANPTKYISAISAAAGTGVITIDYNATNVGPIGAANRLIISPFVKSTAGGVQTLAAAIGAGNTGAVDWACRGVGNATATAGGMGAAAAGTLLAKYSPTACR
;
A
#
# COMPACT_ATOMS: atom_id res chain seq x y z
N MET A 1 22.55 6.56 -65.07
CA MET A 1 22.13 6.30 -63.67
C MET A 1 23.24 6.79 -62.72
N LYS A 2 23.02 7.87 -61.97
CA LYS A 2 23.96 8.27 -60.89
C LYS A 2 23.79 7.29 -59.72
N ARG A 3 24.80 6.46 -59.46
CA ARG A 3 24.88 5.62 -58.25
C ARG A 3 24.96 6.57 -57.05
N ARG A 4 23.89 6.65 -56.24
CA ARG A 4 24.01 7.27 -54.92
C ARG A 4 24.81 6.32 -54.04
N ILE A 5 25.97 6.76 -53.57
CA ILE A 5 26.74 6.05 -52.56
C ILE A 5 25.88 6.06 -51.30
N GLN A 6 25.45 4.89 -50.84
CA GLN A 6 24.71 4.73 -49.60
C GLN A 6 25.69 5.05 -48.46
N GLN A 7 25.50 6.21 -47.81
CA GLN A 7 26.27 6.56 -46.62
C GLN A 7 25.78 5.65 -45.49
N GLY A 8 26.59 4.65 -45.16
CA GLY A 8 26.34 3.76 -44.04
C GLY A 8 26.59 4.48 -42.71
N PHE A 9 25.94 3.98 -41.67
CA PHE A 9 26.16 4.41 -40.29
C PHE A 9 27.59 4.08 -39.85
N THR A 10 28.29 5.01 -39.22
CA THR A 10 29.65 4.78 -38.73
C THR A 10 29.63 3.98 -37.43
N LEU A 11 30.69 3.20 -37.20
CA LEU A 11 30.86 2.45 -35.94
C LEU A 11 30.93 3.40 -34.74
N ILE A 12 31.48 4.60 -34.94
CA ILE A 12 31.54 5.66 -33.93
C ILE A 12 30.14 6.16 -33.57
N GLU A 13 29.27 6.43 -34.54
CA GLU A 13 27.89 6.83 -34.27
C GLU A 13 27.14 5.74 -33.48
N LEU A 14 27.36 4.47 -33.81
CA LEU A 14 26.72 3.36 -33.10
C LEU A 14 27.22 3.26 -31.65
N MET A 15 28.51 3.43 -31.42
CA MET A 15 29.08 3.43 -30.08
C MET A 15 28.57 4.58 -29.20
N ILE A 16 28.41 5.78 -29.76
CA ILE A 16 27.86 6.93 -29.03
C ILE A 16 26.39 6.67 -28.65
N VAL A 17 25.59 6.13 -29.57
CA VAL A 17 24.19 5.80 -29.30
C VAL A 17 24.07 4.75 -28.19
N VAL A 18 24.88 3.69 -28.22
CA VAL A 18 24.89 2.67 -27.17
C VAL A 18 25.32 3.26 -25.82
N ALA A 19 26.31 4.17 -25.81
CA ALA A 19 26.73 4.84 -24.58
C ALA A 19 25.62 5.68 -23.96
N ILE A 20 24.90 6.47 -24.77
CA ILE A 20 23.78 7.30 -24.28
C ILE A 20 22.63 6.42 -23.77
N ILE A 21 22.26 5.36 -24.51
CA ILE A 21 21.22 4.40 -24.08
C ILE A 21 21.64 3.73 -22.77
N GLY A 22 22.91 3.37 -22.60
CA GLY A 22 23.43 2.77 -21.37
C GLY A 22 23.23 3.67 -20.14
N ILE A 23 23.54 4.97 -20.26
CA ILE A 23 23.33 5.94 -19.18
C ILE A 23 21.85 6.10 -18.86
N LEU A 24 21.01 6.27 -19.88
CA LEU A 24 19.55 6.42 -19.69
C LEU A 24 18.93 5.17 -19.07
N ALA A 25 19.33 3.98 -19.51
CA ALA A 25 18.82 2.70 -19.00
C ALA A 25 19.19 2.50 -17.52
N ALA A 26 20.38 2.92 -17.09
CA ALA A 26 20.82 2.80 -15.70
C ALA A 26 19.94 3.57 -14.71
N VAL A 27 19.34 4.70 -15.13
CA VAL A 27 18.42 5.49 -14.30
C VAL A 27 16.96 5.10 -14.53
N ALA A 28 16.57 4.85 -15.78
CA ALA A 28 15.19 4.59 -16.16
C ALA A 28 14.70 3.21 -15.69
N LEU A 29 15.53 2.17 -15.75
CA LEU A 29 15.13 0.81 -15.37
C LEU A 29 14.79 0.70 -13.87
N PRO A 30 15.63 1.18 -12.93
CA PRO A 30 15.26 1.15 -11.51
C PRO A 30 14.00 1.97 -11.20
N ALA A 31 13.85 3.15 -11.81
CA ALA A 31 12.67 3.99 -11.61
C ALA A 31 11.38 3.33 -12.12
N TYR A 32 11.44 2.68 -13.29
CA TYR A 32 10.33 1.93 -13.85
C TYR A 32 9.97 0.73 -12.97
N GLN A 33 10.96 -0.01 -12.45
CA GLN A 33 10.73 -1.11 -11.51
C GLN A 33 10.00 -0.61 -10.25
N ASP A 34 10.47 0.46 -9.62
CA ASP A 34 9.83 1.05 -8.45
C ASP A 34 8.38 1.50 -8.73
N TYR A 35 8.11 2.03 -9.93
CA TYR A 35 6.76 2.37 -10.36
C TYR A 35 5.86 1.14 -10.49
N THR A 36 6.32 0.09 -11.17
CA THR A 36 5.55 -1.16 -11.30
C THR A 36 5.30 -1.83 -9.95
N ILE A 37 6.27 -1.78 -9.02
CA ILE A 37 6.11 -2.27 -7.65
C ILE A 37 5.00 -1.49 -6.93
N ARG A 38 5.01 -0.15 -6.98
CA ARG A 38 3.96 0.69 -6.40
C ARG A 38 2.58 0.38 -6.98
N SER A 39 2.49 0.16 -8.29
CA SER A 39 1.24 -0.20 -8.97
C SER A 39 0.68 -1.56 -8.53
N LYS A 40 1.55 -2.54 -8.24
CA LYS A 40 1.10 -3.84 -7.70
C LYS A 40 0.68 -3.72 -6.24
N ILE A 41 1.36 -2.86 -5.46
CA ILE A 41 1.03 -2.62 -4.06
C ILE A 41 -0.34 -1.96 -3.91
N SER A 42 -0.73 -1.06 -4.83
CA SER A 42 -2.06 -0.44 -4.80
C SER A 42 -3.22 -1.44 -4.94
N GLU A 43 -3.01 -2.64 -5.48
CA GLU A 43 -4.03 -3.70 -5.49
C GLU A 43 -4.49 -4.05 -4.06
N GLY A 44 -3.55 -4.12 -3.11
CA GLY A 44 -3.87 -4.38 -1.70
C GLY A 44 -4.74 -3.29 -1.08
N MET A 45 -4.59 -2.05 -1.52
CA MET A 45 -5.44 -0.94 -1.06
C MET A 45 -6.87 -1.10 -1.54
N VAL A 46 -7.08 -1.56 -2.78
CA VAL A 46 -8.40 -1.81 -3.35
C VAL A 46 -9.11 -2.93 -2.60
N ILE A 47 -8.41 -4.04 -2.31
CA ILE A 47 -9.01 -5.14 -1.53
C ILE A 47 -9.31 -4.69 -0.10
N ALA A 48 -8.46 -3.84 0.49
CA ALA A 48 -8.72 -3.30 1.82
C ALA A 48 -9.97 -2.42 1.90
N GLU A 49 -10.48 -1.86 0.79
CA GLU A 49 -11.71 -1.04 0.80
C GLU A 49 -12.93 -1.83 1.28
N SER A 50 -13.03 -3.12 0.95
CA SER A 50 -14.14 -3.97 1.41
C SER A 50 -14.09 -4.26 2.91
N PHE A 51 -12.89 -4.29 3.51
CA PHE A 51 -12.73 -4.34 4.96
C PHE A 51 -13.11 -3.00 5.59
N LYS A 52 -12.68 -1.90 4.96
CA LYS A 52 -12.93 -0.56 5.49
C LYS A 52 -14.42 -0.27 5.58
N SER A 53 -15.21 -0.65 4.58
CA SER A 53 -16.66 -0.46 4.62
C SER A 53 -17.31 -1.28 5.75
N GLN A 54 -17.02 -2.58 5.84
CA GLN A 54 -17.58 -3.46 6.87
C GLN A 54 -17.19 -3.03 8.28
N ILE A 55 -15.92 -2.68 8.50
CA ILE A 55 -15.43 -2.29 9.83
C ILE A 55 -15.97 -0.91 10.24
N ALA A 56 -16.16 0.01 9.30
CA ALA A 56 -16.64 1.36 9.59
C ALA A 56 -18.08 1.42 10.13
N GLU A 57 -18.87 0.37 9.92
CA GLU A 57 -20.25 0.26 10.42
C GLU A 57 -20.33 -0.17 11.89
N SER A 58 -19.20 -0.48 12.53
CA SER A 58 -19.17 -1.02 13.90
C SER A 58 -19.39 0.06 14.96
N THR A 59 -20.40 -0.10 15.81
CA THR A 59 -20.68 0.83 16.92
C THR A 59 -20.37 0.25 18.29
N THR A 60 -20.35 -1.08 18.41
CA THR A 60 -20.00 -1.80 19.64
C THR A 60 -18.81 -2.75 19.42
N MET A 61 -18.17 -3.21 20.50
CA MET A 61 -17.07 -4.18 20.40
C MET A 61 -17.54 -5.54 19.87
N VAL A 62 -18.79 -5.92 20.13
CA VAL A 62 -19.39 -7.15 19.63
C VAL A 62 -19.60 -7.05 18.12
N GLU A 63 -20.16 -5.93 17.65
CA GLU A 63 -20.31 -5.64 16.21
C GLU A 63 -18.95 -5.57 15.51
N LEU A 64 -17.95 -4.91 16.12
CA LEU A 64 -16.60 -4.84 15.56
C LEU A 64 -16.02 -6.24 15.34
N GLY A 65 -16.17 -7.13 16.33
CA GLY A 65 -15.73 -8.52 16.21
C GLY A 65 -16.47 -9.27 15.09
N ALA A 66 -17.79 -9.10 14.99
CA ALA A 66 -18.62 -9.74 13.96
C ALA A 66 -18.28 -9.23 12.55
N ASN A 67 -18.16 -7.92 12.37
CA ASN A 67 -17.84 -7.27 11.10
C ASN A 67 -16.43 -7.62 10.63
N VAL A 68 -15.46 -7.70 11.54
CA VAL A 68 -14.11 -8.18 11.22
C VAL A 68 -14.14 -9.66 10.80
N ALA A 69 -14.91 -10.51 11.49
CA ALA A 69 -15.04 -11.92 11.11
C ALA A 69 -15.66 -12.06 9.71
N ALA A 70 -16.71 -11.30 9.40
CA ALA A 70 -17.33 -11.26 8.08
C ALA A 70 -16.35 -10.78 6.99
N ALA A 71 -15.59 -9.70 7.27
CA ALA A 71 -14.60 -9.17 6.34
C ALA A 71 -13.48 -10.19 6.06
N ASN A 72 -12.95 -10.85 7.10
CA ASN A 72 -11.95 -11.91 6.94
C ASN A 72 -12.49 -13.11 6.15
N ALA A 73 -13.75 -13.51 6.37
CA ALA A 73 -14.38 -14.60 5.62
C ALA A 73 -14.56 -14.25 4.13
N SER A 74 -14.85 -12.99 3.81
CA SER A 74 -14.98 -12.51 2.42
C SER A 74 -13.68 -12.65 1.63
N VAL A 75 -12.53 -12.57 2.31
CA VAL A 75 -11.21 -12.77 1.69
C VAL A 75 -10.78 -14.22 1.65
N ALA A 76 -11.17 -15.04 2.61
CA ALA A 76 -10.93 -16.48 2.54
C ALA A 76 -11.56 -17.09 1.27
N ALA A 77 -12.70 -16.54 0.82
CA ALA A 77 -13.30 -16.88 -0.47
C ALA A 77 -12.58 -16.24 -1.68
N ALA A 78 -11.92 -15.09 -1.50
CA ALA A 78 -11.21 -14.38 -2.56
C ALA A 78 -9.79 -14.91 -2.83
N ASN A 79 -9.18 -15.64 -1.88
CA ASN A 79 -7.78 -16.14 -1.90
C ASN A 79 -6.74 -15.00 -2.10
N PRO A 80 -5.51 -15.12 -1.58
CA PRO A 80 -4.49 -14.12 -1.86
C PRO A 80 -4.24 -14.06 -3.37
N THR A 81 -4.24 -12.84 -3.92
CA THR A 81 -4.01 -12.64 -5.35
C THR A 81 -2.57 -12.96 -5.72
N LYS A 82 -2.18 -12.74 -6.98
CA LYS A 82 -0.78 -12.92 -7.40
C LYS A 82 0.21 -12.12 -6.54
N TYR A 83 -0.18 -10.95 -6.04
CA TYR A 83 0.73 -10.01 -5.37
C TYR A 83 0.55 -9.92 -3.87
N ILE A 84 -0.55 -10.41 -3.33
CA ILE A 84 -0.88 -10.38 -1.91
C ILE A 84 -0.76 -11.80 -1.40
N SER A 85 -0.05 -12.03 -0.30
CA SER A 85 0.05 -13.35 0.34
C SER A 85 -0.98 -13.55 1.44
N ALA A 86 -1.38 -12.46 2.11
CA ALA A 86 -2.48 -12.48 3.08
C ALA A 86 -3.04 -11.07 3.26
N ILE A 87 -4.32 -10.97 3.57
CA ILE A 87 -4.93 -9.76 4.11
C ILE A 87 -5.94 -10.17 5.18
N SER A 88 -5.90 -9.51 6.32
CA SER A 88 -6.80 -9.78 7.44
C SER A 88 -6.98 -8.57 8.33
N ALA A 89 -8.09 -8.54 9.08
CA ALA A 89 -8.34 -7.56 10.12
C ALA A 89 -8.38 -8.22 11.51
N ALA A 90 -7.94 -7.48 12.53
CA ALA A 90 -7.91 -7.94 13.92
C ALA A 90 -9.23 -7.62 14.65
N ALA A 91 -9.90 -8.65 15.19
CA ALA A 91 -11.27 -8.54 15.74
C ALA A 91 -11.45 -7.49 16.86
N GLY A 92 -10.41 -7.27 17.67
CA GLY A 92 -10.48 -6.31 18.77
C GLY A 92 -10.09 -4.87 18.41
N THR A 93 -9.59 -4.61 17.20
CA THR A 93 -9.07 -3.27 16.82
C THR A 93 -9.55 -2.78 15.47
N GLY A 94 -10.01 -3.67 14.59
CA GLY A 94 -10.31 -3.36 13.19
C GLY A 94 -9.06 -3.04 12.36
N VAL A 95 -7.85 -3.23 12.90
CA VAL A 95 -6.60 -2.97 12.17
C VAL A 95 -6.44 -4.01 11.07
N ILE A 96 -6.32 -3.54 9.82
CA ILE A 96 -6.14 -4.35 8.62
C ILE A 96 -4.64 -4.49 8.36
N THR A 97 -4.19 -5.72 8.16
CA THR A 97 -2.82 -6.05 7.78
C THR A 97 -2.82 -6.63 6.38
N ILE A 98 -1.97 -6.08 5.50
CA ILE A 98 -1.75 -6.57 4.14
C ILE A 98 -0.31 -7.07 4.06
N ASP A 99 -0.15 -8.37 3.80
CA ASP A 99 1.13 -8.99 3.49
C ASP A 99 1.25 -9.21 1.99
N TYR A 100 2.31 -8.69 1.40
CA TYR A 100 2.58 -8.82 -0.04
C TYR A 100 3.50 -10.00 -0.34
N ASN A 101 3.27 -10.67 -1.46
CA ASN A 101 4.21 -11.65 -1.99
C ASN A 101 5.45 -10.93 -2.54
N ALA A 102 6.55 -10.96 -1.78
CA ALA A 102 7.78 -10.25 -2.12
C ALA A 102 8.41 -10.71 -3.43
N THR A 103 8.17 -11.95 -3.88
CA THR A 103 8.71 -12.43 -5.16
C THR A 103 7.89 -11.90 -6.34
N ASN A 104 6.56 -11.89 -6.22
CA ASN A 104 5.67 -11.54 -7.32
C ASN A 104 5.50 -10.01 -7.49
N VAL A 105 5.56 -9.25 -6.40
CA VAL A 105 5.53 -7.78 -6.45
C VAL A 105 6.79 -7.23 -7.11
N GLY A 106 7.94 -7.84 -6.85
CA GLY A 106 9.27 -7.35 -7.24
C GLY A 106 10.16 -7.32 -6.00
N PRO A 107 11.49 -7.13 -6.12
CA PRO A 107 12.47 -7.38 -5.07
C PRO A 107 12.40 -6.39 -3.89
N ILE A 108 11.30 -6.41 -3.14
CA ILE A 108 11.03 -5.58 -1.96
C ILE A 108 11.64 -6.17 -0.68
N GLY A 109 12.13 -7.42 -0.74
CA GLY A 109 12.72 -8.12 0.41
C GLY A 109 11.69 -8.53 1.46
N ALA A 110 12.13 -8.75 2.70
CA ALA A 110 11.25 -9.11 3.84
C ALA A 110 10.38 -7.94 4.33
N ALA A 111 10.60 -6.73 3.80
CA ALA A 111 9.85 -5.51 4.08
C ALA A 111 8.60 -5.43 3.19
N ASN A 112 7.60 -6.27 3.47
CA ASN A 112 6.46 -6.54 2.58
C ASN A 112 5.09 -6.33 3.22
N ARG A 113 4.98 -5.59 4.34
CA ARG A 113 3.70 -5.40 5.05
C ARG A 113 3.24 -3.95 5.05
N LEU A 114 1.98 -3.73 4.73
CA LEU A 114 1.25 -2.48 5.01
C LEU A 114 0.23 -2.71 6.11
N ILE A 115 0.03 -1.71 6.96
CA ILE A 115 -1.02 -1.71 7.97
C ILE A 115 -1.94 -0.53 7.75
N ILE A 116 -3.25 -0.78 7.84
CA ILE A 116 -4.30 0.23 7.77
C ILE A 116 -5.08 0.18 9.09
N SER A 117 -4.99 1.26 9.86
CA SER A 117 -5.57 1.36 11.20
C SER A 117 -6.80 2.29 11.18
N PRO A 118 -7.95 1.86 11.74
CA PRO A 118 -9.12 2.70 11.86
C PRO A 118 -9.03 3.61 13.08
N PHE A 119 -9.42 4.86 12.88
CA PHE A 119 -9.51 5.90 13.89
C PHE A 119 -10.88 6.56 13.86
N VAL A 120 -11.25 7.17 14.97
CA VAL A 120 -12.43 8.01 15.09
C VAL A 120 -11.97 9.37 15.55
N LYS A 121 -12.42 10.41 14.84
CA LYS A 121 -12.37 11.80 15.34
C LYS A 121 -13.61 12.02 16.17
N SER A 122 -13.46 11.98 17.49
CA SER A 122 -14.60 12.17 18.40
C SER A 122 -15.10 13.61 18.34
N THR A 123 -16.42 13.78 18.41
CA THR A 123 -17.07 15.09 18.59
C THR A 123 -16.71 15.74 19.93
N ALA A 124 -16.29 14.96 20.93
CA ALA A 124 -15.79 15.44 22.22
C ALA A 124 -14.31 15.91 22.18
N GLY A 125 -13.65 15.79 21.02
CA GLY A 125 -12.26 16.18 20.79
C GLY A 125 -11.29 15.00 20.79
N GLY A 126 -10.31 15.05 19.89
CA GLY A 126 -9.21 14.08 19.82
C GLY A 126 -9.41 12.95 18.80
N VAL A 127 -8.28 12.47 18.27
CA VAL A 127 -8.20 11.33 17.35
C VAL A 127 -7.87 10.09 18.18
N GLN A 128 -8.71 9.07 18.12
CA GLN A 128 -8.57 7.84 18.90
C GLN A 128 -8.69 6.63 17.98
N THR A 129 -8.10 5.49 18.35
CA THR A 129 -8.33 4.24 17.59
C THR A 129 -9.80 3.85 17.68
N LEU A 130 -10.32 3.15 16.67
CA LEU A 130 -11.73 2.74 16.65
C LEU A 130 -12.14 1.97 17.91
N ALA A 131 -11.32 1.00 18.33
CA ALA A 131 -11.59 0.23 19.54
C ALA A 131 -11.58 1.08 20.82
N ALA A 132 -10.68 2.07 20.94
CA ALA A 132 -10.67 2.98 22.07
C ALA A 132 -11.92 3.88 22.07
N ALA A 133 -12.33 4.37 20.91
CA ALA A 133 -13.54 5.18 20.76
C ALA A 133 -14.79 4.38 21.18
N ILE A 134 -14.97 3.17 20.65
CA ILE A 134 -16.08 2.27 21.01
C ILE A 134 -16.07 1.96 22.52
N GLY A 135 -14.90 1.60 23.08
CA GLY A 135 -14.77 1.29 24.50
C GLY A 135 -15.10 2.48 25.43
N ALA A 136 -14.90 3.71 24.95
CA ALA A 136 -15.25 4.93 25.65
C ALA A 136 -16.66 5.46 25.32
N GLY A 137 -17.43 4.78 24.47
CA GLY A 137 -18.74 5.25 24.00
C GLY A 137 -18.68 6.49 23.10
N ASN A 138 -17.51 6.80 22.56
CA ASN A 138 -17.31 7.93 21.65
C ASN A 138 -17.71 7.55 20.23
N THR A 139 -18.47 8.43 19.58
CA THR A 139 -18.90 8.26 18.19
C THR A 139 -18.27 9.34 17.29
N GLY A 140 -18.17 9.03 16.00
CA GLY A 140 -17.63 9.91 14.98
C GLY A 140 -17.38 9.17 13.68
N ALA A 141 -17.00 9.92 12.64
CA ALA A 141 -16.62 9.32 11.37
C ALA A 141 -15.34 8.49 11.53
N VAL A 142 -15.30 7.33 10.86
CA VAL A 142 -14.13 6.45 10.84
C VAL A 142 -13.15 6.94 9.77
N ASP A 143 -12.01 7.46 10.24
CA ASP A 143 -10.85 7.82 9.43
C ASP A 143 -9.85 6.66 9.41
N TRP A 144 -9.04 6.58 8.35
CA TRP A 144 -8.11 5.47 8.17
C TRP A 144 -6.70 5.97 7.94
N ALA A 145 -5.77 5.50 8.76
CA ALA A 145 -4.34 5.72 8.57
C ALA A 145 -3.68 4.49 7.98
N CYS A 146 -3.04 4.65 6.82
CA CYS A 146 -2.17 3.63 6.26
C CYS A 146 -0.73 3.90 6.67
N ARG A 147 0.04 2.84 6.95
CA ARG A 147 1.47 2.94 7.27
C ARG A 147 2.25 1.75 6.74
N GLY A 148 3.32 2.06 6.01
CA GLY A 148 4.51 1.19 5.91
C GLY A 148 5.45 1.45 7.09
N VAL A 149 6.75 1.55 6.82
CA VAL A 149 7.74 1.99 7.83
C VAL A 149 7.51 3.46 8.22
N GLY A 150 7.13 4.29 7.25
CA GLY A 150 6.86 5.71 7.45
C GLY A 150 5.56 6.00 8.20
N ASN A 151 5.42 7.24 8.70
CA ASN A 151 4.24 7.72 9.38
C ASN A 151 3.91 9.19 9.09
N ALA A 152 4.55 9.79 8.09
CA ALA A 152 4.47 11.23 7.87
C ALA A 152 3.02 11.62 7.52
N THR A 153 2.37 10.88 6.62
CA THR A 153 0.99 11.12 6.21
C THR A 153 0.02 10.82 7.34
N ALA A 154 0.23 9.72 8.09
CA ALA A 154 -0.60 9.39 9.25
C ALA A 154 -0.51 10.48 10.34
N THR A 155 0.69 11.00 10.60
CA THR A 155 0.93 12.07 11.58
C THR A 155 0.30 13.39 11.14
N ALA A 156 0.41 13.75 9.85
CA ALA A 156 -0.25 14.92 9.31
C ALA A 156 -1.79 14.87 9.44
N GLY A 157 -2.37 13.66 9.40
CA GLY A 157 -3.79 13.41 9.66
C GLY A 157 -4.20 13.32 11.14
N GLY A 158 -3.26 13.51 12.08
CA GLY A 158 -3.50 13.33 13.52
C GLY A 158 -3.56 11.88 13.99
N MET A 159 -3.22 10.92 13.13
CA MET A 159 -3.28 9.47 13.36
C MET A 159 -1.88 8.84 13.47
N GLY A 160 -0.89 9.58 13.99
CA GLY A 160 0.52 9.14 14.07
C GLY A 160 0.74 7.88 14.92
N ALA A 161 -0.21 7.56 15.81
CA ALA A 161 -0.22 6.35 16.64
C ALA A 161 -0.66 5.07 15.89
N ALA A 162 -1.00 5.16 14.60
CA ALA A 162 -1.34 3.98 13.78
C ALA A 162 -0.21 2.94 13.83
N ALA A 163 -0.54 1.65 13.78
CA ALA A 163 0.49 0.61 13.87
C ALA A 163 1.39 0.63 12.62
N ALA A 164 2.67 0.30 12.79
CA ALA A 164 3.67 0.37 11.73
C ALA A 164 3.67 -0.90 10.86
N GLY A 165 3.67 -0.72 9.55
CA GLY A 165 4.02 -1.77 8.59
C GLY A 165 5.54 -1.93 8.45
N THR A 166 5.94 -2.81 7.56
CA THR A 166 7.36 -3.04 7.22
C THR A 166 7.72 -2.55 5.82
N LEU A 167 6.73 -2.24 4.97
CA LEU A 167 6.97 -1.81 3.60
C LEU A 167 7.73 -0.48 3.56
N LEU A 168 8.82 -0.44 2.79
CA LEU A 168 9.64 0.76 2.63
C LEU A 168 8.86 1.91 2.00
N ALA A 169 9.17 3.15 2.41
CA ALA A 169 8.50 4.35 1.92
C ALA A 169 8.59 4.51 0.39
N LYS A 170 9.70 4.09 -0.24
CA LYS A 170 9.84 4.12 -1.71
C LYS A 170 8.79 3.26 -2.43
N TYR A 171 8.37 2.15 -1.84
CA TYR A 171 7.37 1.24 -2.41
C TYR A 171 5.96 1.52 -1.91
N SER A 172 5.83 2.29 -0.83
CA SER A 172 4.55 2.62 -0.23
C SER A 172 3.79 3.67 -1.08
N PRO A 173 2.46 3.52 -1.22
CA PRO A 173 1.57 4.58 -1.70
C PRO A 173 1.75 5.84 -0.85
N THR A 174 1.47 7.02 -1.42
CA THR A 174 1.62 8.31 -0.72
C THR A 174 0.82 8.37 0.59
N ALA A 175 -0.37 7.77 0.60
CA ALA A 175 -1.22 7.65 1.79
C ALA A 175 -0.60 6.82 2.94
N CYS A 176 0.40 5.99 2.64
CA CYS A 176 1.03 5.04 3.56
C CYS A 176 2.46 5.43 3.98
N ARG A 177 2.94 6.60 3.55
CA ARG A 177 4.29 7.11 3.86
C ARG A 177 4.34 7.89 5.17
#